data_AF-W7TIP6-F1
#
_entry.id   AF-W7TIP6-F1
#
_cell.length_a   1.000
_cell.length_b   1.000
_cell.length_c   1.000
_cell.angle_alpha   90.00
_cell.angle_beta   90.00
_cell.angle_gamma   90.00
#
_symmetry.space_group_name_H-M   'P 1'
#
loop_
_entity.id
_entity.type
_entity.pdbx_description
1 polymer ?
#
loop_
_entity_poly.entity_id
_entity_poly.type
_entity_poly.pdbx_seq_one_letter_code
_entity_poly.pdbx_strand_id
1 'polypeptide(L)'
;MACRRIEAMSSDEEEGGANTEGKGSQGAVMMEQDDASISSSCTGSCNSSSSSDTGAGEGAEAYESDRVNDLADSDVHEEEALALVTGALDSLASPTPSGRESRKPGGAHPPTHPSYDAYTACVETLRGVAHSLVGRPAGLEVLEKLRSTRDAFAATYLLPADAWSEWARDEATLPGGGGVKAARILLEEKALVDMPGSVTLRLVHLALVEDDEGQKEEGAEDGGNGGEGCSNRRKATEEAVRSACEAAMAAAGMHVLEGHKLWEAYRTFEMGVLRRAGDAQWAMEKESGEGGRRGRSKEDGGEERRAEARERVVRLFERQAAVPLLEGCRVLEAEWDAFVGAERAEMERWERERKKGGWQGEEGGRGG
;
A
#
# COMPACT_ATOMS: atom_id res chain seq x y z
N MET A 1 -24.56 -11.12 -12.53
CA MET A 1 -24.10 -11.16 -13.93
C MET A 1 -22.58 -11.14 -13.99
N ALA A 2 -21.91 -10.28 -13.22
CA ALA A 2 -20.46 -10.30 -13.00
C ALA A 2 -19.86 -11.70 -12.73
N CYS A 3 -20.37 -12.46 -11.74
CA CYS A 3 -19.82 -13.80 -11.42
C CYS A 3 -19.84 -14.76 -12.62
N ARG A 4 -20.98 -14.87 -13.32
CA ARG A 4 -21.11 -15.74 -14.50
C ARG A 4 -20.23 -15.30 -15.66
N ARG A 5 -19.92 -14.01 -15.77
CA ARG A 5 -19.05 -13.47 -16.81
C ARG A 5 -17.58 -13.73 -16.49
N ILE A 6 -17.16 -13.56 -15.23
CA ILE A 6 -15.80 -13.90 -14.79
C ILE A 6 -15.56 -15.41 -14.91
N GLU A 7 -16.53 -16.24 -14.49
CA GLU A 7 -16.47 -17.71 -14.66
C GLU A 7 -16.39 -18.14 -16.13
N ALA A 8 -17.17 -17.50 -17.03
CA ALA A 8 -17.10 -17.76 -18.46
C ALA A 8 -15.74 -17.37 -19.07
N MET A 9 -15.19 -16.22 -18.65
CA MET A 9 -13.90 -15.73 -19.15
C MET A 9 -12.70 -16.53 -18.63
N SER A 10 -12.78 -17.10 -17.43
CA SER A 10 -11.77 -18.03 -16.88
C SER A 10 -11.73 -19.35 -17.66
N SER A 11 -12.89 -19.79 -18.16
CA SER A 11 -13.03 -21.06 -18.90
C SER A 11 -12.50 -21.00 -20.34
N ASP A 12 -12.56 -19.84 -20.99
CA ASP A 12 -12.16 -19.68 -22.40
C ASP A 12 -10.63 -19.75 -22.61
N GLU A 13 -9.82 -19.67 -21.55
CA GLU A 13 -8.36 -19.77 -21.66
C GLU A 13 -7.81 -21.21 -21.54
N GLU A 14 -8.57 -22.17 -20.99
CA GLU A 14 -8.15 -23.58 -20.91
C GLU A 14 -8.31 -24.34 -22.25
N GLU A 15 -9.15 -23.89 -23.19
CA GLU A 15 -9.39 -24.58 -24.46
C GLU A 15 -8.38 -24.25 -25.58
N GLY A 16 -7.40 -23.36 -25.35
CA GLY A 16 -6.40 -22.96 -26.36
C GLY A 16 -5.30 -23.99 -26.66
N GLY A 17 -5.25 -25.12 -25.94
CA GLY A 17 -4.13 -26.05 -25.92
C GLY A 17 -4.40 -27.45 -26.49
N ALA A 18 -5.21 -27.61 -27.54
CA ALA A 18 -5.35 -28.89 -28.23
C ALA A 18 -5.13 -28.74 -29.73
N ASN A 19 -4.00 -29.28 -30.18
CA ASN A 19 -3.59 -29.35 -31.58
C ASN A 19 -4.70 -29.89 -32.49
N THR A 20 -4.85 -29.18 -33.60
CA THR A 20 -5.61 -29.51 -34.78
C THR A 20 -5.04 -30.74 -35.50
N GLU A 21 -5.85 -31.79 -35.66
CA GLU A 21 -5.76 -32.67 -36.83
C GLU A 21 -7.11 -32.68 -37.55
N GLY A 22 -7.07 -32.31 -38.83
CA GLY A 22 -8.20 -31.83 -39.58
C GLY A 22 -9.18 -32.90 -40.08
N LYS A 23 -10.30 -32.40 -40.59
CA LYS A 23 -10.93 -32.85 -41.83
C LYS A 23 -11.95 -31.80 -42.26
N GLY A 24 -11.78 -31.32 -43.47
CA GLY A 24 -12.65 -30.31 -44.06
C GLY A 24 -14.05 -30.82 -44.35
N SER A 25 -14.98 -29.88 -44.43
CA SER A 25 -16.05 -29.94 -45.41
C SER A 25 -16.46 -28.53 -45.78
N GLN A 26 -16.64 -28.32 -47.09
CA GLN A 26 -17.07 -27.08 -47.70
C GLN A 26 -18.53 -26.80 -47.32
N GLY A 27 -18.85 -25.55 -47.00
CA GLY A 27 -20.21 -25.12 -46.69
C GLY A 27 -20.39 -23.63 -46.95
N ALA A 28 -20.86 -23.35 -48.17
CA ALA A 28 -21.53 -22.16 -48.69
C ALA A 28 -21.58 -20.85 -47.87
N VAL A 29 -21.06 -19.82 -48.56
CA VAL A 29 -21.34 -18.39 -48.48
C VAL A 29 -22.84 -18.06 -48.34
N MET A 30 -23.19 -17.26 -47.33
CA MET A 30 -24.21 -16.22 -47.47
C MET A 30 -23.77 -14.97 -46.68
N MET A 31 -23.58 -13.88 -47.44
CA MET A 31 -23.45 -12.52 -46.96
C MET A 31 -24.84 -12.02 -46.54
N GLU A 32 -24.99 -11.58 -45.30
CA GLU A 32 -25.97 -10.55 -44.95
C GLU A 32 -25.21 -9.37 -44.35
N GLN A 33 -25.32 -8.25 -45.04
CA GLN A 33 -24.87 -6.93 -44.62
C GLN A 33 -26.01 -6.33 -43.80
N ASP A 34 -25.73 -5.97 -42.56
CA ASP A 34 -26.57 -5.03 -41.83
C ASP A 34 -25.72 -3.83 -41.40
N ASP A 35 -25.97 -2.74 -42.12
CA ASP A 35 -25.58 -1.39 -41.80
C ASP A 35 -26.37 -0.91 -40.57
N ALA A 36 -25.67 -0.58 -39.49
CA ALA A 36 -26.22 0.29 -38.45
C ALA A 36 -25.18 1.34 -38.07
N SER A 37 -25.30 2.47 -38.78
CA SER A 37 -24.66 3.73 -38.46
C SER A 37 -25.17 4.25 -37.12
N ILE A 38 -24.27 4.52 -36.17
CA ILE A 38 -24.56 5.45 -35.08
C ILE A 38 -23.39 6.42 -34.96
N SER A 39 -23.61 7.62 -35.51
CA SER A 39 -22.76 8.78 -35.25
C SER A 39 -23.01 9.28 -33.82
N SER A 40 -21.95 9.54 -33.07
CA SER A 40 -22.00 10.63 -32.09
C SER A 40 -20.62 11.27 -31.96
N SER A 41 -20.53 12.46 -32.54
CA SER A 41 -19.46 13.42 -32.38
C SER A 41 -19.56 14.09 -31.00
N CYS A 42 -18.48 14.05 -30.21
CA CYS A 42 -18.24 15.01 -29.13
C CYS A 42 -16.79 15.49 -29.22
N THR A 43 -16.62 16.66 -29.82
CA THR A 43 -15.42 17.47 -29.80
C THR A 43 -15.25 18.12 -28.42
N GLY A 44 -14.08 17.97 -27.81
CA GLY A 44 -13.71 18.69 -26.59
C GLY A 44 -12.21 18.97 -26.57
N SER A 45 -11.81 20.07 -27.20
CA SER A 45 -10.47 20.65 -27.10
C SER A 45 -10.26 21.27 -25.71
N CYS A 46 -9.10 21.00 -25.11
CA CYS A 46 -8.46 21.92 -24.18
C CYS A 46 -6.97 22.00 -24.52
N ASN A 47 -6.64 23.08 -25.23
CA ASN A 47 -5.29 23.61 -25.34
C ASN A 47 -4.80 24.07 -23.97
N SER A 48 -3.55 23.79 -23.65
CA SER A 48 -2.74 24.65 -22.78
C SER A 48 -1.28 24.50 -23.20
N SER A 49 -0.86 25.38 -24.10
CA SER A 49 0.54 25.72 -24.31
C SER A 49 0.94 26.72 -23.24
N SER A 50 2.09 26.52 -22.60
CA SER A 50 2.89 27.60 -22.00
C SER A 50 4.34 27.17 -21.97
N SER A 51 5.07 27.69 -22.95
CA SER A 51 6.52 27.74 -23.12
C SER A 51 7.14 28.82 -22.25
N SER A 52 8.37 28.60 -21.80
CA SER A 52 9.48 29.58 -21.65
C SER A 52 10.43 29.08 -20.57
N ASP A 53 11.73 29.29 -20.58
CA ASP A 53 12.74 29.56 -21.59
C ASP A 53 14.06 29.43 -20.82
N THR A 54 15.15 29.13 -21.52
CA THR A 54 16.48 28.97 -20.95
C THR A 54 17.14 30.33 -20.64
N GLY A 55 17.94 30.39 -19.58
CA GLY A 55 18.74 31.59 -19.27
C GLY A 55 19.92 31.26 -18.36
N ALA A 56 21.10 31.20 -18.97
CA ALA A 56 22.39 31.05 -18.31
C ALA A 56 22.78 32.32 -17.53
N GLY A 57 23.51 32.15 -16.43
CA GLY A 57 24.17 33.22 -15.69
C GLY A 57 25.25 32.65 -14.77
N GLU A 58 26.49 32.66 -15.24
CA GLU A 58 27.70 32.52 -14.41
C GLU A 58 27.93 33.80 -13.59
N GLY A 59 28.47 33.65 -12.38
CA GLY A 59 29.17 34.74 -11.69
C GLY A 59 29.01 34.76 -10.18
N ALA A 60 30.11 34.36 -9.50
CA ALA A 60 30.60 34.83 -8.20
C ALA A 60 29.59 35.13 -7.08
N GLU A 61 29.73 34.48 -5.92
CA GLU A 61 30.25 35.12 -4.69
C GLU A 61 30.65 34.03 -3.69
N ALA A 62 31.92 34.06 -3.29
CA ALA A 62 32.44 33.33 -2.14
C ALA A 62 32.40 34.29 -0.95
N TYR A 63 31.31 34.29 -0.18
CA TYR A 63 31.26 34.84 1.17
C TYR A 63 29.93 34.44 1.83
N GLU A 64 29.98 33.51 2.78
CA GLU A 64 29.02 33.25 3.89
C GLU A 64 29.04 31.76 4.25
N SER A 65 30.17 31.31 4.83
CA SER A 65 30.28 29.98 5.44
C SER A 65 30.72 30.10 6.90
N ASP A 66 30.14 31.07 7.63
CA ASP A 66 30.49 31.38 9.03
C ASP A 66 29.26 31.68 9.92
N ARG A 67 28.07 31.16 9.59
CA ARG A 67 26.84 31.49 10.34
C ARG A 67 25.97 30.31 10.80
N VAL A 68 26.56 29.14 11.04
CA VAL A 68 25.81 27.93 11.46
C VAL A 68 26.02 27.57 12.94
N ASN A 69 26.60 28.43 13.77
CA ASN A 69 26.85 28.12 15.20
C ASN A 69 26.28 29.11 16.23
N ASP A 70 25.39 30.03 15.84
CA ASP A 70 24.77 30.99 16.78
C ASP A 70 23.34 30.61 17.23
N LEU A 71 22.95 29.33 17.22
CA LEU A 71 21.67 28.85 17.78
C LEU A 71 21.80 28.27 19.19
N ALA A 72 22.60 28.92 20.04
CA ALA A 72 22.72 28.60 21.46
C ALA A 72 21.66 29.31 22.35
N ASP A 73 20.65 29.96 21.75
CA ASP A 73 19.45 30.46 22.43
C ASP A 73 18.29 29.42 22.41
N SER A 74 18.62 28.13 22.41
CA SER A 74 17.64 27.02 22.31
C SER A 74 16.87 26.70 23.59
N ASP A 75 17.31 27.21 24.74
CA ASP A 75 16.80 26.79 26.04
C ASP A 75 15.49 27.49 26.41
N VAL A 76 15.32 28.74 25.98
CA VAL A 76 14.06 29.50 26.17
C VAL A 76 12.88 28.81 25.48
N HIS A 77 13.12 28.21 24.30
CA HIS A 77 12.10 27.45 23.58
C HIS A 77 11.76 26.10 24.23
N GLU A 78 12.69 25.48 24.97
CA GLU A 78 12.43 24.22 25.65
C GLU A 78 11.57 24.42 26.90
N GLU A 79 11.90 25.42 27.72
CA GLU A 79 11.13 25.74 28.92
C GLU A 79 9.69 26.15 28.58
N GLU A 80 9.49 26.98 27.55
CA GLU A 80 8.17 27.35 27.06
C GLU A 80 7.38 26.13 26.55
N ALA A 81 8.02 25.24 25.80
CA ALA A 81 7.41 24.01 25.32
C ALA A 81 6.99 23.08 26.47
N LEU A 82 7.82 22.94 27.51
CA LEU A 82 7.49 22.15 28.71
C LEU A 82 6.39 22.79 29.55
N ALA A 83 6.30 24.12 29.58
CA ALA A 83 5.19 24.84 30.20
C ALA A 83 3.86 24.56 29.48
N LEU A 84 3.86 24.52 28.14
CA LEU A 84 2.69 24.13 27.34
C LEU A 84 2.23 22.70 27.64
N VAL A 85 3.19 21.76 27.75
CA VAL A 85 2.91 20.37 28.13
C VAL A 85 2.24 20.29 29.49
N THR A 86 2.78 21.00 30.48
CA THR A 86 2.24 21.01 31.85
C THR A 86 0.84 21.61 31.88
N GLY A 87 0.63 22.76 31.22
CA GLY A 87 -0.69 23.40 31.13
C GLY A 87 -1.73 22.54 30.43
N ALA A 88 -1.34 21.78 29.40
CA ALA A 88 -2.23 20.84 28.71
C ALA A 88 -2.63 19.66 29.61
N LEU A 89 -1.69 19.10 30.36
CA LEU A 89 -1.96 18.01 31.31
C LEU A 89 -2.84 18.47 32.48
N ASP A 90 -2.58 19.66 33.02
CA ASP A 90 -3.39 20.26 34.08
C ASP A 90 -4.82 20.54 33.61
N SER A 91 -4.96 20.98 32.35
CA SER A 91 -6.27 21.19 31.72
C SER A 91 -7.04 19.87 31.56
N LEU A 92 -6.34 18.78 31.21
CA LEU A 92 -6.94 17.45 31.12
C LEU A 92 -7.34 16.89 32.49
N ALA A 93 -6.56 17.17 33.54
CA ALA A 93 -6.85 16.74 34.91
C ALA A 93 -7.96 17.56 35.59
N SER A 94 -8.23 18.77 35.10
CA SER A 94 -9.21 19.68 35.68
C SER A 94 -10.64 19.22 35.39
N PRO A 95 -11.50 19.08 36.40
CA PRO A 95 -12.89 18.73 36.18
C PRO A 95 -13.57 19.84 35.37
N THR A 96 -14.07 19.50 34.19
CA THR A 96 -14.82 20.45 33.36
C THR A 96 -15.98 21.01 34.18
N PRO A 97 -16.11 22.34 34.32
CA PRO A 97 -17.21 22.92 35.07
C PRO A 97 -18.52 22.55 34.37
N SER A 98 -19.20 21.54 34.92
CA SER A 98 -20.55 21.13 34.54
C SER A 98 -21.40 22.39 34.39
N GLY A 99 -21.84 22.67 33.18
CA GLY A 99 -22.46 23.93 32.81
C GLY A 99 -23.66 24.22 33.68
N ARG A 100 -23.47 25.10 34.68
CA ARG A 100 -24.49 25.88 35.40
C ARG A 100 -25.86 25.21 35.60
N GLU A 101 -25.92 23.93 35.93
CA GLU A 101 -27.16 23.34 36.44
C GLU A 101 -27.32 23.82 37.89
N SER A 102 -28.24 24.76 38.07
CA SER A 102 -28.70 25.22 39.39
C SER A 102 -29.26 24.04 40.18
N ARG A 103 -28.43 23.34 40.95
CA ARG A 103 -28.88 22.26 41.84
C ARG A 103 -28.25 22.32 43.23
N LYS A 104 -29.08 21.86 44.16
CA LYS A 104 -29.06 22.05 45.60
C LYS A 104 -27.74 21.65 46.28
N PRO A 105 -27.37 22.33 47.37
CA PRO A 105 -26.22 21.94 48.20
C PRO A 105 -26.54 20.62 48.90
N GLY A 106 -25.74 19.57 48.68
CA GLY A 106 -25.79 18.36 49.52
C GLY A 106 -25.33 17.03 48.92
N GLY A 107 -25.09 16.93 47.61
CA GLY A 107 -24.63 15.68 46.98
C GLY A 107 -23.15 15.73 46.61
N ALA A 108 -22.31 14.88 47.21
CA ALA A 108 -20.97 14.63 46.70
C ALA A 108 -21.11 13.97 45.32
N HIS A 109 -20.87 14.73 44.25
CA HIS A 109 -20.86 14.17 42.91
C HIS A 109 -19.59 13.34 42.70
N PRO A 110 -19.69 12.20 42.01
CA PRO A 110 -18.51 11.46 41.58
C PRO A 110 -17.62 12.35 40.71
N PRO A 111 -16.29 12.12 40.72
CA PRO A 111 -15.36 12.86 39.87
C PRO A 111 -15.84 12.80 38.42
N THR A 112 -16.05 13.96 37.82
CA THR A 112 -16.37 14.09 36.40
C THR A 112 -15.11 13.72 35.63
N HIS A 113 -15.20 12.69 34.82
CA HIS A 113 -14.10 12.31 33.95
C HIS A 113 -13.82 13.38 32.88
N PRO A 114 -12.57 13.48 32.36
CA PRO A 114 -12.22 14.42 31.30
C PRO A 114 -13.06 14.20 30.04
N SER A 115 -13.40 15.28 29.35
CA SER A 115 -14.08 15.20 28.06
C SER A 115 -13.12 14.72 26.97
N TYR A 116 -13.68 14.12 25.91
CA TYR A 116 -12.91 13.73 24.73
C TYR A 116 -12.23 14.93 24.04
N ASP A 117 -12.87 16.11 24.06
CA ASP A 117 -12.31 17.35 23.52
C ASP A 117 -11.08 17.82 24.30
N ALA A 118 -11.09 17.70 25.64
CA ALA A 118 -9.92 18.03 26.45
C ALA A 118 -8.76 17.06 26.19
N TYR A 119 -9.08 15.78 26.00
CA TYR A 119 -8.10 14.75 25.64
C TYR A 119 -7.46 15.01 24.28
N THR A 120 -8.25 15.28 23.24
CA THR A 120 -7.74 15.54 21.90
C THR A 120 -6.85 16.77 21.87
N ALA A 121 -7.26 17.88 22.50
CA ALA A 121 -6.43 19.08 22.62
C ALA A 121 -5.11 18.82 23.37
N CYS A 122 -5.14 18.01 24.43
CA CYS A 122 -3.94 17.62 25.17
C CYS A 122 -2.99 16.79 24.29
N VAL A 123 -3.51 15.78 23.59
CA VAL A 123 -2.74 14.93 22.68
C VAL A 123 -2.11 15.72 21.54
N GLU A 124 -2.85 16.64 20.92
CA GLU A 124 -2.33 17.51 19.85
C GLU A 124 -1.20 18.41 20.35
N THR A 125 -1.36 18.99 21.55
CA THR A 125 -0.31 19.83 22.17
C THR A 125 0.95 19.03 22.45
N LEU A 126 0.81 17.85 23.07
CA LEU A 126 1.92 16.94 23.35
C LEU A 126 2.63 16.50 22.07
N ARG A 127 1.88 16.13 21.02
CA ARG A 127 2.41 15.76 19.71
C ARG A 127 3.18 16.91 19.07
N GLY A 128 2.60 18.11 19.04
CA GLY A 128 3.24 19.31 18.47
C GLY A 128 4.55 19.65 19.17
N VAL A 129 4.56 19.59 20.51
CA VAL A 129 5.78 19.80 21.30
C VAL A 129 6.81 18.71 21.02
N ALA A 130 6.41 17.43 20.99
CA ALA A 130 7.32 16.33 20.69
C ALA A 130 8.03 16.50 19.33
N HIS A 131 7.29 16.93 18.29
CA HIS A 131 7.88 17.26 16.99
C HIS A 131 8.87 18.43 17.06
N SER A 132 8.55 19.48 17.82
CA SER A 132 9.44 20.64 17.97
C SER A 132 10.74 20.32 18.71
N LEU A 133 10.74 19.29 19.55
CA LEU A 133 11.86 18.86 20.38
C LEU A 133 12.58 17.61 19.82
N VAL A 134 12.37 17.26 18.55
CA VAL A 134 13.06 16.14 17.90
C VAL A 134 14.58 16.26 18.05
N GLY A 135 15.21 15.19 18.51
CA GLY A 135 16.66 15.13 18.75
C GLY A 135 17.11 15.68 20.11
N ARG A 136 16.20 16.25 20.90
CA ARG A 136 16.47 16.74 22.27
C ARG A 136 16.01 15.71 23.31
N PRO A 137 16.69 15.60 24.48
CA PRO A 137 16.30 14.68 25.53
C PRO A 137 14.88 14.95 26.07
N ALA A 138 14.49 16.22 26.20
CA ALA A 138 13.13 16.59 26.60
C ALA A 138 12.05 16.11 25.60
N GLY A 139 12.39 15.98 24.32
CA GLY A 139 11.47 15.40 23.33
C GLY A 139 11.07 13.97 23.67
N LEU A 140 12.01 13.14 24.16
CA LEU A 140 11.73 11.77 24.60
C LEU A 140 10.80 11.74 25.82
N GLU A 141 10.99 12.66 26.77
CA GLU A 141 10.11 12.75 27.94
C GLU A 141 8.68 13.14 27.56
N VAL A 142 8.53 14.07 26.59
CA VAL A 142 7.21 14.46 26.08
C VAL A 142 6.54 13.32 25.32
N LEU A 143 7.29 12.51 24.56
CA LEU A 143 6.78 11.31 23.91
C LEU A 143 6.28 10.27 24.91
N GLU A 144 6.99 10.04 26.01
CA GLU A 144 6.52 9.15 27.09
C GLU A 144 5.25 9.68 27.75
N LYS A 145 5.15 11.00 27.98
CA LYS A 145 3.90 11.62 28.48
C LYS A 145 2.76 11.46 27.48
N LEU A 146 3.01 11.60 26.18
CA LEU A 146 2.04 11.37 25.12
C LEU A 146 1.51 9.92 25.15
N ARG A 147 2.41 8.93 25.19
CA ARG A 147 2.04 7.50 25.32
C ARG A 147 1.22 7.23 26.57
N SER A 148 1.70 7.69 27.73
CA SER A 148 1.01 7.49 29.01
C SER A 148 -0.39 8.12 29.03
N THR A 149 -0.54 9.32 28.45
CA THR A 149 -1.83 10.00 28.34
C THR A 149 -2.80 9.21 27.46
N ARG A 150 -2.32 8.68 26.33
CA ARG A 150 -3.14 7.84 25.43
C ARG A 150 -3.53 6.52 26.08
N ASP A 151 -2.59 5.85 26.75
CA ASP A 151 -2.85 4.60 27.48
C ASP A 151 -3.88 4.79 28.60
N ALA A 152 -3.72 5.83 29.41
CA ALA A 152 -4.65 6.13 30.49
C ALA A 152 -6.07 6.40 29.97
N PHE A 153 -6.18 7.11 28.85
CA PHE A 153 -7.47 7.39 28.22
C PHE A 153 -8.09 6.14 27.58
N ALA A 154 -7.31 5.36 26.82
CA ALA A 154 -7.76 4.13 26.19
C ALA A 154 -8.18 3.05 27.21
N ALA A 155 -7.56 3.03 28.39
CA ALA A 155 -7.96 2.14 29.48
C ALA A 155 -9.37 2.44 30.04
N THR A 156 -9.87 3.66 29.83
CA THR A 156 -11.17 4.10 30.35
C THR A 156 -12.23 4.21 29.24
N TYR A 157 -11.80 4.52 28.01
CA TYR A 157 -12.68 4.83 26.89
C TYR A 157 -12.29 4.05 25.63
N LEU A 158 -13.31 3.63 24.88
CA LEU A 158 -13.11 3.16 23.51
C LEU A 158 -12.69 4.33 22.63
N LEU A 159 -11.45 4.27 22.12
CA LEU A 159 -10.96 5.25 21.17
C LEU A 159 -11.57 5.02 19.78
N PRO A 160 -11.95 6.09 19.05
CA PRO A 160 -12.37 5.96 17.66
C PRO A 160 -11.20 5.54 16.76
N ALA A 161 -11.53 5.08 15.54
CA ALA A 161 -10.55 4.50 14.62
C ALA A 161 -9.46 5.48 14.23
N ASP A 162 -9.84 6.76 14.08
CA ASP A 162 -8.92 7.82 13.68
C ASP A 162 -7.89 8.08 14.79
N ALA A 163 -8.30 8.09 16.05
CA ALA A 163 -7.38 8.25 17.19
C ALA A 163 -6.38 7.10 17.31
N TRP A 164 -6.82 5.86 17.11
CA TRP A 164 -5.92 4.70 17.05
C TRP A 164 -4.96 4.75 15.86
N SER A 165 -5.45 5.12 14.68
CA SER A 165 -4.65 5.25 13.46
C SER A 165 -3.58 6.33 13.59
N GLU A 166 -3.96 7.46 14.19
CA GLU A 166 -3.07 8.55 14.53
C GLU A 166 -1.98 8.14 15.51
N TRP A 167 -2.34 7.39 16.56
CA TRP A 167 -1.35 6.89 17.50
C TRP A 167 -0.37 5.93 16.84
N ALA A 168 -0.86 4.99 16.02
CA ALA A 168 0.02 4.10 15.27
C ALA A 168 0.98 4.86 14.33
N ARG A 169 0.50 5.89 13.64
CA ARG A 169 1.35 6.73 12.77
C ARG A 169 2.43 7.46 13.58
N ASP A 170 2.08 7.98 14.75
CA ASP A 170 3.04 8.64 15.63
C ASP A 170 4.12 7.65 16.10
N GLU A 171 3.76 6.42 16.50
CA GLU A 171 4.74 5.39 16.88
C GLU A 171 5.66 5.00 15.73
N ALA A 172 5.14 5.01 14.49
CA ALA A 172 5.92 4.68 13.31
C ALA A 172 6.89 5.79 12.87
N THR A 173 6.51 7.06 13.06
CA THR A 173 7.20 8.21 12.43
C THR A 173 7.96 9.11 13.40
N LEU A 174 7.56 9.18 14.68
CA LEU A 174 8.23 10.05 15.65
C LEU A 174 9.60 9.48 16.01
N PRO A 175 10.65 10.31 16.06
CA PRO A 175 11.96 9.90 16.59
C PRO A 175 11.85 9.46 18.05
N GLY A 176 12.15 8.20 18.36
CA GLY A 176 11.91 7.59 19.68
C GLY A 176 10.52 6.93 19.80
N GLY A 177 9.63 7.15 18.83
CA GLY A 177 8.58 6.21 18.43
C GLY A 177 9.23 4.84 18.19
N GLY A 178 8.67 3.75 18.72
CA GLY A 178 9.32 2.43 18.63
C GLY A 178 9.37 1.85 17.20
N GLY A 179 9.14 2.69 16.19
CA GLY A 179 9.17 2.42 14.78
C GLY A 179 7.91 1.69 14.32
N VAL A 180 7.94 1.28 13.05
CA VAL A 180 6.88 0.51 12.40
C VAL A 180 6.48 -0.71 13.22
N LYS A 181 7.45 -1.39 13.84
CA LYS A 181 7.22 -2.54 14.72
C LYS A 181 6.37 -2.20 15.94
N ALA A 182 6.64 -1.09 16.65
CA ALA A 182 5.84 -0.70 17.81
C ALA A 182 4.43 -0.28 17.40
N ALA A 183 4.30 0.44 16.28
CA ALA A 183 3.00 0.77 15.71
C ALA A 183 2.16 -0.47 15.38
N ARG A 184 2.79 -1.52 14.84
CA ARG A 184 2.12 -2.80 14.56
C ARG A 184 1.63 -3.49 15.84
N ILE A 185 2.49 -3.60 16.85
CA ILE A 185 2.12 -4.21 18.14
C ILE A 185 0.96 -3.45 18.78
N LEU A 186 1.01 -2.11 18.77
CA LEU A 186 -0.07 -1.26 19.26
C LEU A 186 -1.41 -1.59 18.58
N LEU A 187 -1.41 -1.73 17.25
CA LEU A 187 -2.62 -2.05 16.51
C LEU A 187 -3.11 -3.48 16.80
N GLU A 188 -2.22 -4.47 16.78
CA GLU A 188 -2.57 -5.88 16.94
C GLU A 188 -3.08 -6.21 18.34
N GLU A 189 -2.40 -5.69 19.38
CA GLU A 189 -2.68 -6.04 20.76
C GLU A 189 -3.75 -5.16 21.41
N LYS A 190 -3.97 -3.95 20.88
CA LYS A 190 -4.95 -3.00 21.45
C LYS A 190 -6.02 -2.59 20.44
N ALA A 191 -5.67 -1.86 19.39
CA ALA A 191 -6.66 -1.20 18.54
C ALA A 191 -7.61 -2.19 17.82
N LEU A 192 -7.07 -3.29 17.30
CA LEU A 192 -7.85 -4.33 16.62
C LEU A 192 -8.57 -5.27 17.59
N VAL A 193 -8.18 -5.29 18.86
CA VAL A 193 -8.93 -5.99 19.92
C VAL A 193 -10.19 -5.17 20.26
N ASP A 194 -10.04 -3.85 20.40
CA ASP A 194 -11.16 -2.96 20.71
C ASP A 194 -12.12 -2.79 19.52
N MET A 195 -11.58 -2.73 18.30
CA MET A 195 -12.36 -2.49 17.07
C MET A 195 -11.95 -3.41 15.91
N PRO A 196 -12.20 -4.72 16.01
CA PRO A 196 -11.72 -5.72 15.04
C PRO A 196 -12.25 -5.52 13.62
N GLY A 197 -13.46 -4.94 13.48
CA GLY A 197 -14.14 -4.68 12.21
C GLY A 197 -13.82 -3.32 11.57
N SER A 198 -12.93 -2.50 12.16
CA SER A 198 -12.57 -1.20 11.61
C SER A 198 -11.73 -1.36 10.35
N VAL A 199 -12.29 -1.00 9.19
CA VAL A 199 -11.59 -1.04 7.90
C VAL A 199 -10.36 -0.13 7.92
N THR A 200 -10.48 1.07 8.48
CA THR A 200 -9.37 2.03 8.61
C THR A 200 -8.18 1.43 9.35
N LEU A 201 -8.42 0.79 10.51
CA LEU A 201 -7.33 0.20 11.30
C LEU A 201 -6.66 -0.98 10.59
N ARG A 202 -7.44 -1.77 9.85
CA ARG A 202 -6.90 -2.85 9.02
C ARG A 202 -6.02 -2.30 7.90
N LEU A 203 -6.42 -1.23 7.22
CA LEU A 203 -5.60 -0.60 6.18
C LEU A 203 -4.29 -0.02 6.73
N VAL A 204 -4.33 0.63 7.90
CA VAL A 204 -3.10 1.12 8.55
C VAL A 204 -2.19 -0.05 8.92
N HIS A 205 -2.75 -1.13 9.48
CA HIS A 205 -1.98 -2.34 9.80
C HIS A 205 -1.31 -2.94 8.55
N LEU A 206 -2.03 -3.03 7.42
CA LEU A 206 -1.48 -3.52 6.16
C LEU A 206 -0.29 -2.67 5.68
N ALA A 207 -0.43 -1.34 5.68
CA ALA A 207 0.66 -0.45 5.29
C ALA A 207 1.92 -0.64 6.17
N LEU A 208 1.74 -0.79 7.49
CA LEU A 208 2.86 -1.03 8.41
C LEU A 208 3.52 -2.41 8.20
N VAL A 209 2.77 -3.43 7.79
CA VAL A 209 3.34 -4.74 7.45
C VAL A 209 4.19 -4.65 6.18
N GLU A 210 3.74 -3.87 5.18
CA GLU A 210 4.53 -3.62 3.97
C GLU A 210 5.83 -2.84 4.28
N ASP A 211 5.74 -1.79 5.12
CA ASP A 211 6.88 -0.93 5.47
C ASP A 211 7.96 -1.65 6.32
N ASP A 212 7.58 -2.44 7.33
CA ASP A 212 8.54 -3.15 8.22
C ASP A 212 9.38 -4.16 7.44
N GLU A 213 8.81 -4.74 6.39
CA GLU A 213 9.46 -5.74 5.57
C GLU A 213 10.32 -5.10 4.47
N GLY A 214 9.90 -3.97 3.88
CA GLY A 214 10.71 -3.20 2.94
C GLY A 214 12.01 -2.67 3.55
N GLN A 215 11.95 -2.18 4.80
CA GLN A 215 13.15 -1.70 5.52
C GLN A 215 14.18 -2.81 5.80
N LYS A 216 13.76 -4.08 5.90
CA LYS A 216 14.68 -5.21 6.05
C LYS A 216 15.39 -5.56 4.75
N GLU A 217 14.90 -5.15 3.59
CA GLU A 217 15.54 -5.43 2.30
C GLU A 217 16.65 -4.43 1.96
N GLU A 218 16.46 -3.14 2.26
CA GLU A 218 17.44 -2.08 1.92
C GLU A 218 18.71 -2.07 2.79
N GLY A 219 18.66 -2.63 4.00
CA GLY A 219 19.83 -2.69 4.90
C GLY A 219 20.86 -3.79 4.58
N ALA A 220 20.70 -4.54 3.48
CA ALA A 220 21.55 -5.68 3.12
C ALA A 220 22.54 -5.34 1.99
N GLU A 221 23.10 -4.14 1.98
CA GLU A 221 24.22 -3.75 1.13
C GLU A 221 25.56 -4.06 1.84
N ASP A 222 25.99 -5.32 1.85
CA ASP A 222 27.41 -5.70 1.72
C ASP A 222 27.58 -7.20 2.02
N GLY A 223 28.00 -7.97 1.02
CA GLY A 223 28.46 -9.35 1.26
C GLY A 223 28.12 -10.39 0.21
N GLY A 224 28.31 -10.10 -1.08
CA GLY A 224 28.94 -11.01 -2.05
C GLY A 224 28.49 -12.47 -2.23
N ASN A 225 27.31 -12.89 -1.76
CA ASN A 225 26.76 -14.23 -2.04
C ASN A 225 25.28 -14.10 -2.47
N GLY A 226 25.08 -13.34 -3.55
CA GLY A 226 23.79 -12.93 -4.09
C GLY A 226 23.06 -14.05 -4.83
N GLY A 227 21.80 -14.25 -4.45
CA GLY A 227 20.86 -15.08 -5.21
C GLY A 227 19.78 -15.68 -4.33
N GLU A 228 20.16 -16.57 -3.41
CA GLU A 228 19.18 -17.45 -2.74
C GLU A 228 18.57 -16.83 -1.46
N GLY A 229 19.32 -15.97 -0.76
CA GLY A 229 18.86 -15.30 0.46
C GLY A 229 17.81 -14.20 0.23
N CYS A 230 17.89 -13.49 -0.91
CA CYS A 230 16.94 -12.41 -1.24
C CYS A 230 15.57 -12.97 -1.65
N SER A 231 15.52 -14.04 -2.44
CA SER A 231 14.25 -14.66 -2.86
C SER A 231 13.45 -15.23 -1.68
N ASN A 232 14.13 -15.85 -0.70
CA ASN A 232 13.45 -16.42 0.47
C ASN A 232 12.93 -15.34 1.42
N ARG A 233 13.70 -14.26 1.65
CA ARG A 233 13.24 -13.13 2.47
C ARG A 233 12.00 -12.50 1.86
N ARG A 234 12.09 -12.15 0.58
CA ARG A 234 10.98 -11.55 -0.15
C ARG A 234 9.73 -12.43 -0.15
N LYS A 235 9.88 -13.75 -0.34
CA LYS A 235 8.75 -14.68 -0.24
C LYS A 235 8.10 -14.65 1.15
N ALA A 236 8.89 -14.61 2.23
CA ALA A 236 8.36 -14.48 3.58
C ALA A 236 7.63 -13.14 3.79
N THR A 237 8.14 -12.03 3.22
CA THR A 237 7.44 -10.73 3.26
C THR A 237 6.09 -10.79 2.54
N GLU A 238 6.06 -11.40 1.35
CA GLU A 238 4.83 -11.55 0.56
C GLU A 238 3.81 -12.44 1.30
N GLU A 239 4.25 -13.49 1.99
CA GLU A 239 3.39 -14.34 2.82
C GLU A 239 2.86 -13.62 4.07
N ALA A 240 3.66 -12.77 4.71
CA ALA A 240 3.24 -11.97 5.86
C ALA A 240 2.14 -10.97 5.47
N VAL A 241 2.31 -10.24 4.36
CA VAL A 241 1.30 -9.30 3.85
C VAL A 241 0.02 -10.04 3.47
N ARG A 242 0.12 -11.19 2.80
CA ARG A 242 -1.06 -12.05 2.50
C ARG A 242 -1.81 -12.47 3.75
N SER A 243 -1.08 -12.92 4.77
CA SER A 243 -1.69 -13.31 6.05
C SER A 243 -2.45 -12.16 6.69
N ALA A 244 -1.87 -10.95 6.69
CA ALA A 244 -2.52 -9.74 7.18
C ALA A 244 -3.76 -9.36 6.34
N CYS A 245 -3.67 -9.47 5.01
CA CYS A 245 -4.79 -9.26 4.10
C CYS A 245 -5.93 -10.24 4.41
N GLU A 246 -5.67 -11.54 4.49
CA GLU A 246 -6.70 -12.54 4.78
C GLU A 246 -7.34 -12.31 6.15
N ALA A 247 -6.57 -11.93 7.16
CA ALA A 247 -7.09 -11.56 8.48
C ALA A 247 -8.00 -10.32 8.41
N ALA A 248 -7.62 -9.31 7.62
CA ALA A 248 -8.44 -8.12 7.38
C ALA A 248 -9.72 -8.46 6.62
N MET A 249 -9.63 -9.31 5.59
CA MET A 249 -10.77 -9.79 4.81
C MET A 249 -11.77 -10.54 5.67
N ALA A 250 -11.29 -11.44 6.54
CA ALA A 250 -12.15 -12.19 7.45
C ALA A 250 -12.88 -11.29 8.46
N ALA A 251 -12.23 -10.22 8.92
CA ALA A 251 -12.80 -9.33 9.92
C ALA A 251 -13.72 -8.24 9.35
N ALA A 252 -13.36 -7.67 8.20
CA ALA A 252 -13.99 -6.46 7.67
C ALA A 252 -14.19 -6.45 6.14
N GLY A 253 -13.88 -7.55 5.44
CA GLY A 253 -14.07 -7.66 3.99
C GLY A 253 -15.54 -7.62 3.53
N MET A 254 -16.47 -7.93 4.44
CA MET A 254 -17.92 -7.85 4.22
C MET A 254 -18.51 -6.49 4.61
N HIS A 255 -17.68 -5.53 5.03
CA HIS A 255 -18.16 -4.22 5.45
C HIS A 255 -18.84 -3.50 4.27
N VAL A 256 -20.11 -3.16 4.43
CA VAL A 256 -20.99 -2.74 3.32
C VAL A 256 -20.49 -1.48 2.60
N LEU A 257 -20.03 -0.49 3.36
CA LEU A 257 -19.58 0.79 2.81
C LEU A 257 -18.10 0.76 2.44
N GLU A 258 -17.24 0.31 3.36
CA GLU A 258 -15.80 0.44 3.22
C GLU A 258 -15.04 -0.84 2.89
N GLY A 259 -15.69 -2.01 2.91
CA GLY A 259 -15.00 -3.30 2.69
C GLY A 259 -14.32 -3.38 1.33
N HIS A 260 -14.83 -2.66 0.33
CA HIS A 260 -14.22 -2.55 -1.00
C HIS A 260 -12.77 -2.04 -0.95
N LYS A 261 -12.41 -1.17 0.01
CA LYS A 261 -11.05 -0.63 0.18
C LYS A 261 -10.06 -1.75 0.55
N LEU A 262 -10.48 -2.72 1.38
CA LEU A 262 -9.64 -3.88 1.73
C LEU A 262 -9.43 -4.80 0.54
N TRP A 263 -10.50 -5.07 -0.21
CA TRP A 263 -10.39 -5.83 -1.45
C TRP A 263 -9.42 -5.15 -2.42
N GLU A 264 -9.54 -3.83 -2.62
CA GLU A 264 -8.68 -3.05 -3.51
C GLU A 264 -7.21 -3.07 -3.08
N ALA A 265 -6.94 -2.88 -1.78
CA ALA A 265 -5.59 -2.99 -1.23
C ALA A 265 -4.98 -4.38 -1.51
N TYR A 266 -5.75 -5.46 -1.27
CA TYR A 266 -5.27 -6.82 -1.50
C TYR A 266 -5.04 -7.12 -2.99
N ARG A 267 -5.95 -6.69 -3.88
CA ARG A 267 -5.75 -6.81 -5.33
C ARG A 267 -4.50 -6.05 -5.77
N THR A 268 -4.32 -4.82 -5.30
CA THR A 268 -3.17 -3.97 -5.63
C THR A 268 -1.85 -4.63 -5.22
N PHE A 269 -1.81 -5.21 -4.01
CA PHE A 269 -0.67 -5.97 -3.53
C PHE A 269 -0.34 -7.17 -4.44
N GLU A 270 -1.31 -8.05 -4.74
CA GLU A 270 -1.05 -9.24 -5.57
C GLU A 270 -0.71 -8.89 -7.03
N MET A 271 -1.33 -7.85 -7.60
CA MET A 271 -0.92 -7.32 -8.91
C MET A 271 0.52 -6.83 -8.89
N GLY A 272 0.96 -6.20 -7.79
CA GLY A 272 2.36 -5.83 -7.57
C GLY A 272 3.29 -7.04 -7.50
N VAL A 273 2.89 -8.13 -6.84
CA VAL A 273 3.64 -9.39 -6.81
C VAL A 273 3.76 -9.99 -8.21
N LEU A 274 2.66 -10.07 -8.96
CA LEU A 274 2.61 -10.58 -10.32
C LEU A 274 3.56 -9.80 -11.24
N ARG A 275 3.48 -8.47 -11.23
CA ARG A 275 4.36 -7.60 -12.03
C ARG A 275 5.83 -7.89 -11.73
N ARG A 276 6.20 -7.94 -10.45
CA ARG A 276 7.58 -8.24 -10.05
C ARG A 276 8.01 -9.68 -10.39
N ALA A 277 7.08 -10.64 -10.51
CA ALA A 277 7.38 -11.98 -10.99
C ALA A 277 7.66 -11.99 -12.50
N GLY A 278 6.87 -11.25 -13.28
CA GLY A 278 7.09 -11.03 -14.70
C GLY A 278 8.44 -10.35 -14.99
N ASP A 279 8.76 -9.29 -14.26
CA ASP A 279 10.05 -8.58 -14.38
C ASP A 279 11.25 -9.52 -14.09
N ALA A 280 11.13 -10.38 -13.07
CA ALA A 280 12.16 -11.33 -12.71
C ALA A 280 12.35 -12.43 -13.77
N GLN A 281 11.26 -12.96 -14.32
CA GLN A 281 11.30 -13.91 -15.44
C GLN A 281 12.01 -13.29 -16.65
N TRP A 282 11.64 -12.06 -16.99
CA TRP A 282 12.25 -11.32 -18.10
C TRP A 282 13.75 -11.08 -17.93
N ALA A 283 14.18 -10.72 -16.72
CA ALA A 283 15.60 -10.53 -16.42
C ALA A 283 16.42 -11.82 -16.63
N MET A 284 15.88 -12.97 -16.20
CA MET A 284 16.56 -14.27 -16.36
C MET A 284 16.70 -14.70 -17.82
N GLU A 285 15.68 -14.49 -18.66
CA GLU A 285 15.72 -14.84 -20.08
C GLU A 285 16.74 -14.01 -20.88
N LYS A 286 16.94 -12.74 -20.52
CA LYS A 286 17.98 -11.90 -21.13
C LYS A 286 19.39 -12.40 -20.80
N GLU A 287 19.62 -12.76 -19.54
CA GLU A 287 20.93 -13.26 -19.09
C GLU A 287 21.27 -14.64 -19.68
N SER A 288 20.27 -15.50 -19.94
CA SER A 288 20.49 -16.82 -20.54
C SER A 288 20.79 -16.78 -22.04
N GLY A 289 20.34 -15.73 -22.74
CA GLY A 289 20.52 -15.55 -24.19
C GLY A 289 21.92 -15.14 -24.65
N GLU A 290 22.75 -14.53 -23.78
CA GLU A 290 24.05 -13.94 -24.17
C GLU A 290 25.28 -14.85 -24.01
N GLY A 291 25.15 -16.06 -23.46
CA GLY A 291 26.30 -16.94 -23.23
C GLY A 291 25.91 -18.40 -23.06
N GLY A 292 26.13 -19.19 -24.11
CA GLY A 292 25.65 -20.56 -24.23
C GLY A 292 25.92 -21.51 -23.05
N ARG A 293 25.02 -22.48 -22.93
CA ARG A 293 24.99 -23.62 -21.99
C ARG A 293 24.83 -23.24 -20.51
N ARG A 294 23.59 -23.00 -20.09
CA ARG A 294 23.17 -23.27 -18.70
C ARG A 294 21.80 -23.96 -18.66
N GLY A 295 21.64 -24.82 -17.66
CA GLY A 295 20.69 -25.92 -17.63
C GLY A 295 19.22 -25.54 -17.52
N ARG A 296 18.40 -26.35 -18.19
CA ARG A 296 16.93 -26.34 -18.32
C ARG A 296 16.13 -26.26 -17.01
N SER A 297 16.75 -26.33 -15.83
CA SER A 297 16.04 -26.45 -14.55
C SER A 297 15.72 -25.11 -13.86
N LYS A 298 16.27 -23.98 -14.34
CA LYS A 298 16.04 -22.66 -13.74
C LYS A 298 14.94 -21.84 -14.43
N GLU A 299 14.67 -22.11 -15.72
CA GLU A 299 13.62 -21.41 -16.49
C GLU A 299 12.22 -21.77 -15.97
N ASP A 300 12.00 -23.05 -15.62
CA ASP A 300 10.71 -23.55 -15.12
C ASP A 300 10.21 -22.81 -13.86
N GLY A 301 11.11 -22.39 -12.97
CA GLY A 301 10.73 -21.75 -11.70
C GLY A 301 10.24 -20.30 -11.81
N GLY A 302 10.64 -19.58 -12.86
CA GLY A 302 10.20 -18.20 -13.09
C GLY A 302 8.77 -18.14 -13.63
N GLU A 303 8.49 -19.00 -14.62
CA GLU A 303 7.16 -19.17 -15.22
C GLU A 303 6.15 -19.69 -14.20
N GLU A 304 6.51 -20.72 -13.42
CA GLU A 304 5.67 -21.25 -12.34
C GLU A 304 5.28 -20.16 -11.34
N ARG A 305 6.25 -19.35 -10.88
CA ARG A 305 5.97 -18.25 -9.93
C ARG A 305 5.05 -17.18 -10.52
N ARG A 306 5.20 -16.83 -11.80
CA ARG A 306 4.32 -15.88 -12.48
C ARG A 306 2.91 -16.45 -12.61
N ALA A 307 2.78 -17.72 -12.99
CA ALA A 307 1.49 -18.41 -13.10
C ALA A 307 0.77 -18.49 -11.74
N GLU A 308 1.48 -18.83 -10.66
CA GLU A 308 0.93 -18.82 -9.29
C GLU A 308 0.44 -17.42 -8.89
N ALA A 309 1.23 -16.37 -9.16
CA ALA A 309 0.84 -15.00 -8.85
C ALA A 309 -0.41 -14.57 -9.65
N ARG A 310 -0.49 -14.96 -10.92
CA ARG A 310 -1.65 -14.71 -11.77
C ARG A 310 -2.90 -15.41 -11.23
N GLU A 311 -2.79 -16.69 -10.88
CA GLU A 311 -3.89 -17.46 -10.32
C GLU A 311 -4.44 -16.81 -9.04
N ARG A 312 -3.56 -16.28 -8.18
CA ARG A 312 -3.98 -15.56 -6.97
C ARG A 312 -4.81 -14.31 -7.29
N VAL A 313 -4.37 -13.50 -8.25
CA VAL A 313 -5.13 -12.32 -8.67
C VAL A 313 -6.50 -12.73 -9.19
N VAL A 314 -6.58 -13.74 -10.06
CA VAL A 314 -7.84 -14.27 -10.59
C VAL A 314 -8.78 -14.72 -9.47
N ARG A 315 -8.28 -15.54 -8.54
CA ARG A 315 -9.06 -16.00 -7.38
C ARG A 315 -9.56 -14.85 -6.50
N LEU A 316 -8.82 -13.74 -6.38
CA LEU A 316 -9.29 -12.58 -5.63
C LEU A 316 -10.48 -11.89 -6.31
N PHE A 317 -10.42 -11.72 -7.64
CA PHE A 317 -11.56 -11.18 -8.40
C PHE A 317 -12.78 -12.09 -8.29
N GLU A 318 -12.61 -13.40 -8.41
CA GLU A 318 -13.70 -14.37 -8.24
C GLU A 318 -14.31 -14.31 -6.84
N ARG A 319 -13.48 -14.32 -5.79
CA ARG A 319 -13.92 -14.20 -4.40
C ARG A 319 -14.70 -12.91 -4.17
N GLN A 320 -14.21 -11.78 -4.67
CA GLN A 320 -14.88 -10.50 -4.50
C GLN A 320 -16.19 -10.42 -5.28
N ALA A 321 -16.25 -10.99 -6.48
CA ALA A 321 -17.48 -11.05 -7.26
C ALA A 321 -18.58 -11.83 -6.53
N ALA A 322 -18.21 -12.82 -5.71
CA ALA A 322 -19.14 -13.57 -4.87
C ALA A 322 -19.65 -12.78 -3.64
N VAL A 323 -19.07 -11.61 -3.32
CA VAL A 323 -19.50 -10.78 -2.19
C VAL A 323 -20.54 -9.74 -2.63
N PRO A 324 -21.71 -9.67 -1.96
CA PRO A 324 -22.74 -8.67 -2.27
C PRO A 324 -22.38 -7.29 -1.69
N LEU A 325 -21.37 -6.63 -2.27
CA LEU A 325 -21.03 -5.23 -1.93
C LEU A 325 -21.93 -4.26 -2.72
N LEU A 326 -22.41 -3.20 -2.07
CA LEU A 326 -23.36 -2.25 -2.66
C LEU A 326 -22.79 -1.46 -3.86
N GLU A 327 -21.49 -1.16 -3.83
CA GLU A 327 -20.88 -0.17 -4.74
C GLU A 327 -19.87 -0.79 -5.73
N GLY A 328 -19.55 -2.09 -5.58
CA GLY A 328 -18.38 -2.70 -6.21
C GLY A 328 -18.58 -3.33 -7.59
N CYS A 329 -19.79 -3.74 -7.97
CA CYS A 329 -19.96 -4.67 -9.11
C CYS A 329 -19.49 -4.11 -10.47
N ARG A 330 -19.75 -2.82 -10.77
CA ARG A 330 -19.35 -2.22 -12.06
C ARG A 330 -17.88 -1.82 -12.10
N VAL A 331 -17.37 -1.34 -10.96
CA VAL A 331 -15.95 -0.99 -10.83
C VAL A 331 -15.11 -2.25 -10.96
N LEU A 332 -15.53 -3.35 -10.33
CA LEU A 332 -14.86 -4.64 -10.42
C LEU A 332 -14.79 -5.20 -11.84
N GLU A 333 -15.88 -5.10 -12.61
CA GLU A 333 -15.89 -5.51 -14.02
C GLU A 333 -14.88 -4.71 -14.86
N ALA A 334 -14.83 -3.38 -14.68
CA ALA A 334 -13.88 -2.53 -15.40
C ALA A 334 -12.42 -2.80 -15.01
N GLU A 335 -12.15 -3.03 -13.72
CA GLU A 335 -10.82 -3.42 -13.25
C GLU A 335 -10.40 -4.80 -13.76
N TRP A 336 -11.32 -5.75 -13.81
CA TRP A 336 -11.07 -7.07 -14.39
C TRP A 336 -10.71 -6.97 -15.87
N ASP A 337 -11.49 -6.24 -16.65
CA ASP A 337 -11.23 -6.03 -18.07
C ASP A 337 -9.88 -5.32 -18.28
N ALA A 338 -9.53 -4.35 -17.43
CA ALA A 338 -8.22 -3.69 -17.45
C ALA A 338 -7.08 -4.66 -17.12
N PHE A 339 -7.25 -5.53 -16.12
CA PHE A 339 -6.29 -6.56 -15.75
C PHE A 339 -6.05 -7.55 -16.90
N VAL A 340 -7.12 -8.12 -17.47
CA VAL A 340 -7.03 -9.05 -18.61
C VAL A 340 -6.41 -8.38 -19.84
N GLY A 341 -6.78 -7.12 -20.10
CA GLY A 341 -6.20 -6.33 -21.19
C GLY A 341 -4.70 -6.10 -21.00
N ALA A 342 -4.25 -5.77 -19.79
CA ALA A 342 -2.84 -5.56 -19.46
C ALA A 342 -2.03 -6.85 -19.61
N GLU A 343 -2.52 -7.98 -19.09
CA GLU A 343 -1.87 -9.29 -19.20
C GLU A 343 -1.73 -9.73 -20.67
N ARG A 344 -2.79 -9.56 -21.48
CA ARG A 344 -2.73 -9.84 -22.92
C ARG A 344 -1.69 -8.99 -23.63
N ALA A 345 -1.65 -7.68 -23.34
CA ALA A 345 -0.70 -6.77 -23.94
C ALA A 345 0.76 -7.11 -23.56
N GLU A 346 0.97 -7.57 -22.33
CA GLU A 346 2.27 -8.03 -21.85
C GLU A 346 2.71 -9.33 -22.53
N MET A 347 1.81 -10.31 -22.65
CA MET A 347 2.07 -11.55 -23.39
C MET A 347 2.41 -11.28 -24.86
N GLU A 348 1.66 -10.42 -25.54
CA GLU A 348 1.94 -10.02 -26.93
C GLU A 348 3.29 -9.29 -27.06
N ARG A 349 3.64 -8.47 -26.07
CA ARG A 349 4.95 -7.81 -26.01
C ARG A 349 6.06 -8.85 -25.90
N TRP A 350 5.91 -9.79 -24.99
CA TRP A 350 6.87 -10.87 -24.78
C TRP A 350 7.05 -11.72 -26.03
N GLU A 351 5.96 -12.12 -26.70
CA GLU A 351 6.03 -12.83 -27.98
C GLU A 351 6.79 -12.04 -29.05
N ARG A 352 6.53 -10.73 -29.17
CA ARG A 352 7.21 -9.86 -30.12
C ARG A 352 8.70 -9.76 -29.84
N GLU A 353 9.10 -9.65 -28.59
CA GLU A 353 10.51 -9.59 -28.19
C GLU A 353 11.20 -10.94 -28.39
N ARG A 354 10.54 -12.07 -28.07
CA ARG A 354 11.03 -13.42 -28.36
C ARG A 354 11.25 -13.66 -29.86
N LYS A 355 10.31 -13.20 -30.70
CA LYS A 355 10.43 -13.23 -32.18
C LYS A 355 11.56 -12.34 -32.71
N LYS A 356 11.93 -11.26 -32.01
CA LYS A 356 13.07 -10.39 -32.37
C LYS A 356 14.41 -10.97 -31.93
N GLY A 357 14.46 -11.65 -30.79
CA GLY A 357 15.66 -12.31 -30.27
C GLY A 357 15.98 -13.63 -30.98
N GLY A 358 14.98 -14.29 -31.56
CA GLY A 358 15.15 -15.44 -32.43
C GLY A 358 15.43 -15.04 -33.88
N TRP A 359 16.57 -15.52 -34.41
CA TRP A 359 16.98 -15.50 -35.82
C TRP A 359 17.75 -14.27 -36.35
N GLN A 360 19.04 -14.21 -35.97
CA GLN A 360 20.08 -14.29 -37.00
C GLN A 360 20.77 -15.65 -36.85
N GLY A 361 20.11 -16.70 -37.35
CA GLY A 361 20.80 -17.96 -37.58
C GLY A 361 21.96 -17.69 -38.52
N GLU A 362 23.16 -18.09 -38.10
CA GLU A 362 24.33 -18.27 -38.96
C GLU A 362 23.98 -19.19 -40.14
N GLU A 363 23.39 -18.64 -41.21
CA GLU A 363 23.41 -19.25 -42.55
C GLU A 363 24.70 -18.93 -43.31
N GLY A 364 25.70 -18.35 -42.64
CA GLY A 364 26.99 -18.00 -43.23
C GLY A 364 28.09 -18.97 -42.80
N GLY A 365 28.13 -20.21 -43.31
CA GLY A 365 29.20 -21.12 -42.89
C GLY A 365 29.33 -22.49 -43.53
N ARG A 366 28.80 -22.74 -44.73
CA ARG A 366 29.24 -23.87 -45.57
C ARG A 366 29.64 -23.36 -46.95
N GLY A 367 30.85 -22.84 -47.04
CA GLY A 367 31.50 -22.55 -48.31
C GLY A 367 33.00 -22.36 -48.08
N GLY A 368 33.79 -23.38 -48.41
CA GLY A 368 35.25 -23.38 -48.30
C GLY A 368 35.81 -24.78 -48.21
#